data_AF-A0A6J1L3Y3-F1
#
_entry.id   AF-A0A6J1L3Y3-F1
#
_cell.length_a   1.000
_cell.length_b   1.000
_cell.length_c   1.000
_cell.angle_alpha   90.00
_cell.angle_beta   90.00
_cell.angle_gamma   90.00
#
_symmetry.space_group_name_H-M   'P 1'
#
loop_
_entity.id
_entity.type
_entity.pdbx_description
1 polymer ?
#
loop_
_entity_poly.entity_id
_entity_poly.type
_entity_poly.pdbx_seq_one_letter_code
_entity_poly.pdbx_strand_id
1 'polypeptide(L)'
;MRKSWFWLLLYVLSLCVWLSQTTMGMLAAYVGSEAEDSTVNLVALRVAINCTDRVPKYEKIRHSNHWALVNYVPANHGSVRCSTSVSYTTHGDYRYLDNVAPLVERWQAPISLAIYAPGTDFEETVNSIMWLRQCAPERELIKQWVTFHIYFPVDHVPDRVYAQSSLSNMKLKCSKLAPFVGVSKAALYRTQQQLDYPINMGRNIAKQAALTHYILASDIELYPTPGLVDGFLKMLSTNIHLARSNASVFPLNIFEVEANATVPSTKNELMILLATGKAIPFHTYVCPRCNTAPDLPEWMRQSDGSTTIKVFSSSKRSSYWDPIYIGTIHDPPYDERLNWEGMSDKMIQSFALCLMGYSFNTLDNAFLVHKPGINRGHTDHARLRFAARINQLIRNRFTVEYLQKYGYHFGCTL
;
A
#
# COMPACT_ATOMS: atom_id res chain seq x y z
N MET A 1 3.78 -56.99 -46.05
CA MET A 1 3.89 -55.53 -45.79
C MET A 1 3.45 -55.07 -44.38
N ARG A 2 2.83 -55.90 -43.53
CA ARG A 2 2.33 -55.46 -42.20
C ARG A 2 3.34 -55.47 -41.03
N LYS A 3 4.48 -56.17 -41.13
CA LYS A 3 5.47 -56.25 -40.04
C LYS A 3 6.40 -55.03 -39.92
N SER A 4 6.60 -54.27 -41.01
CA SER A 4 7.51 -53.10 -41.03
C SER A 4 6.94 -51.87 -40.30
N TRP A 5 5.62 -51.67 -40.37
CA TRP A 5 4.94 -50.54 -39.74
C TRP A 5 4.92 -50.61 -38.21
N PHE A 6 4.93 -51.82 -37.64
CA PHE A 6 4.91 -52.02 -36.19
C PHE A 6 6.21 -51.56 -35.52
N TRP A 7 7.35 -51.85 -36.15
CA TRP A 7 8.66 -51.41 -35.66
C TRP A 7 8.86 -49.91 -35.83
N LEU A 8 8.34 -49.31 -36.91
CA LEU A 8 8.37 -47.86 -37.09
C LEU A 8 7.55 -47.13 -36.01
N LEU A 9 6.37 -47.67 -35.68
CA LEU A 9 5.51 -47.11 -34.64
C LEU A 9 6.15 -47.18 -33.25
N LEU A 10 6.78 -48.31 -32.92
CA LEU A 10 7.53 -48.48 -31.67
C LEU A 10 8.72 -47.52 -31.58
N TYR A 11 9.42 -47.29 -32.69
CA TYR A 11 10.56 -46.37 -32.73
C TYR A 11 10.13 -44.91 -32.55
N VAL A 12 9.03 -44.50 -33.20
CA VAL A 12 8.44 -43.17 -33.05
C VAL A 12 7.91 -42.95 -31.62
N LEU A 13 7.26 -43.95 -31.02
CA LEU A 13 6.81 -43.87 -29.63
C LEU A 13 7.98 -43.75 -28.65
N SER A 14 9.07 -44.50 -28.87
CA SER A 14 10.30 -44.42 -28.08
C SER A 14 10.95 -43.04 -28.17
N LEU A 15 11.06 -42.48 -29.37
CA LEU A 15 11.57 -41.12 -29.60
C LEU A 15 10.71 -40.05 -28.92
N CYS A 16 9.37 -40.16 -28.99
CA CYS A 16 8.46 -39.24 -28.31
C CYS A 16 8.58 -39.30 -26.78
N VAL A 17 8.75 -40.49 -26.20
CA VAL A 17 8.98 -40.66 -24.75
C VAL A 17 10.34 -40.09 -24.34
N TRP A 18 11.37 -40.27 -25.17
CA TRP A 18 12.70 -39.74 -24.89
C TRP A 18 12.74 -38.20 -24.98
N LEU A 19 12.07 -37.61 -25.98
CA LEU A 19 11.90 -36.16 -26.14
C LEU A 19 11.05 -35.55 -25.02
N SER A 20 10.02 -36.23 -24.52
CA SER A 20 9.22 -35.74 -23.40
C SER A 20 9.97 -35.79 -22.06
N GLN A 21 10.76 -36.84 -21.84
CA GLN A 21 11.59 -36.95 -20.63
C GLN A 21 12.74 -35.93 -20.61
N THR A 22 13.36 -35.65 -21.75
CA THR A 22 14.41 -34.63 -21.85
C THR A 22 13.87 -33.22 -21.68
N THR A 23 12.69 -32.91 -22.23
CA THR A 23 12.05 -31.60 -22.01
C THR A 23 11.59 -31.41 -20.56
N MET A 24 11.02 -32.44 -19.93
CA MET A 24 10.69 -32.40 -18.48
C MET A 24 11.96 -32.24 -17.61
N GLY A 25 13.06 -32.91 -17.96
CA GLY A 25 14.34 -32.79 -17.26
C GLY A 25 14.94 -31.39 -17.34
N MET A 26 14.91 -30.75 -18.53
CA MET A 26 15.36 -29.37 -18.70
C MET A 26 14.48 -28.36 -17.96
N LEU A 27 13.15 -28.54 -18.00
CA LEU A 27 12.22 -27.70 -17.22
C LEU A 27 12.44 -27.83 -15.72
N ALA A 28 12.61 -29.05 -15.21
CA ALA A 28 12.89 -29.27 -13.79
C ALA A 28 14.24 -28.67 -13.36
N ALA A 29 15.27 -28.78 -14.20
CA ALA A 29 16.58 -28.17 -13.95
C ALA A 29 16.52 -26.63 -13.97
N TYR A 30 15.79 -26.05 -14.92
CA TYR A 30 15.60 -24.60 -15.04
C TYR A 30 14.81 -24.03 -13.85
N VAL A 31 13.71 -24.69 -13.47
CA VAL A 31 12.92 -24.34 -12.28
C VAL A 31 13.74 -24.53 -11.00
N GLY A 32 14.56 -25.57 -10.93
CA GLY A 32 15.51 -25.80 -9.84
C GLY A 32 16.53 -24.68 -9.72
N SER A 33 17.11 -24.23 -10.84
CA SER A 33 18.08 -23.14 -10.85
C SER A 33 17.48 -21.77 -10.51
N GLU A 34 16.26 -21.47 -10.97
CA GLU A 34 15.57 -20.21 -10.62
C GLU A 34 15.18 -20.19 -9.14
N ALA A 35 14.74 -21.32 -8.58
CA ALA A 35 14.42 -21.43 -7.17
C ALA A 35 15.65 -21.26 -6.27
N GLU A 36 16.79 -21.87 -6.66
CA GLU A 36 18.06 -21.74 -5.96
C GLU A 36 18.60 -20.30 -6.01
N ASP A 37 18.60 -19.66 -7.19
CA ASP A 37 19.01 -18.27 -7.36
C ASP A 37 18.12 -17.30 -6.56
N SER A 38 16.79 -17.52 -6.56
CA SER A 38 15.88 -16.72 -5.72
C SER A 38 16.18 -16.84 -4.22
N THR A 39 16.55 -18.05 -3.77
CA THR A 39 16.82 -18.32 -2.35
C THR A 39 18.11 -17.64 -1.91
N VAL A 40 19.17 -17.72 -2.73
CA VAL A 40 20.46 -17.06 -2.47
C VAL A 40 20.29 -15.54 -2.46
N ASN A 41 19.53 -15.00 -3.41
CA ASN A 41 19.24 -13.57 -3.50
C ASN A 41 18.47 -13.02 -2.27
N LEU A 42 17.51 -13.79 -1.74
CA LEU A 42 16.79 -13.42 -0.52
C LEU A 42 17.66 -13.45 0.75
N VAL A 43 18.66 -14.35 0.80
CA VAL A 43 19.64 -14.36 1.90
C VAL A 43 20.53 -13.13 1.86
N ALA A 44 21.05 -12.77 0.67
CA ALA A 44 21.85 -11.56 0.49
C ALA A 44 21.08 -10.29 0.87
N LEU A 45 19.80 -10.20 0.48
CA LEU A 45 18.91 -9.13 0.90
C LEU A 45 18.75 -9.07 2.41
N ARG A 46 18.52 -10.20 3.08
CA ARG A 46 18.39 -10.22 4.54
C ARG A 46 19.63 -9.68 5.24
N VAL A 47 20.82 -10.05 4.76
CA VAL A 47 22.10 -9.54 5.30
C VAL A 47 22.25 -8.04 5.04
N ALA A 48 21.86 -7.56 3.86
CA ALA A 48 21.95 -6.14 3.53
C ALA A 48 20.97 -5.26 4.31
N ILE A 49 19.73 -5.73 4.49
CA ILE A 49 18.66 -5.02 5.20
C ILE A 49 18.90 -5.01 6.72
N ASN A 50 19.48 -6.08 7.27
CA ASN A 50 19.76 -6.23 8.70
C ASN A 50 18.55 -5.92 9.61
N CYS A 51 17.38 -6.47 9.25
CA CYS A 51 16.15 -6.30 10.03
C CYS A 51 15.92 -7.46 11.00
N THR A 52 15.10 -7.22 12.02
CA THR A 52 14.67 -8.22 13.01
C THR A 52 13.23 -8.64 12.75
N ASP A 53 12.97 -9.94 12.69
CA ASP A 53 11.63 -10.49 12.55
C ASP A 53 10.78 -10.14 13.80
N ARG A 54 9.52 -9.75 13.59
CA ARG A 54 8.62 -9.32 14.68
C ARG A 54 7.46 -10.29 14.81
N VAL A 55 7.00 -10.48 16.05
CA VAL A 55 5.78 -11.24 16.34
C VAL A 55 4.64 -10.24 16.58
N PRO A 56 3.52 -10.33 15.84
CA PRO A 56 2.37 -9.46 16.09
C PRO A 56 1.79 -9.76 17.47
N LYS A 57 1.57 -8.71 18.27
CA LYS A 57 0.98 -8.78 19.60
C LYS A 57 -0.26 -7.91 19.67
N TYR A 58 -1.34 -8.45 20.23
CA TYR A 58 -2.52 -7.65 20.53
C TYR A 58 -2.23 -6.73 21.71
N GLU A 59 -2.41 -5.43 21.52
CA GLU A 59 -2.13 -4.43 22.54
C GLU A 59 -3.24 -3.38 22.57
N LYS A 60 -3.58 -2.93 23.77
CA LYS A 60 -4.40 -1.73 23.99
C LYS A 60 -3.45 -0.64 24.45
N ILE A 61 -3.16 0.31 23.57
CA ILE A 61 -2.23 1.39 23.86
C ILE A 61 -2.96 2.72 23.87
N ARG A 62 -2.44 3.65 24.65
CA ARG A 62 -2.75 5.07 24.49
C ARG A 62 -1.64 5.69 23.64
N HIS A 63 -2.02 6.31 22.53
CA HIS A 63 -1.11 6.98 21.62
C HIS A 63 -1.57 8.43 21.48
N SER A 64 -0.78 9.37 22.00
CA SER A 64 -1.19 10.78 22.15
C SER A 64 -2.53 10.91 22.93
N ASN A 65 -3.53 11.57 22.36
CA ASN A 65 -4.89 11.74 22.88
C ASN A 65 -5.88 10.70 22.32
N HIS A 66 -5.41 9.52 21.91
CA HIS A 66 -6.26 8.45 21.39
C HIS A 66 -5.96 7.10 22.06
N TRP A 67 -6.97 6.25 22.11
CA TRP A 67 -6.82 4.82 22.35
C TRP A 67 -6.66 4.08 21.03
N ALA A 68 -5.80 3.08 21.00
CA ALA A 68 -5.61 2.19 19.86
C ALA A 68 -5.62 0.72 20.30
N LEU A 69 -6.42 -0.08 19.59
CA LEU A 69 -6.45 -1.53 19.63
C LEU A 69 -5.56 -2.05 18.50
N VAL A 70 -4.30 -2.31 18.80
CA VAL A 70 -3.29 -2.72 17.82
C VAL A 70 -3.32 -4.24 17.66
N ASN A 71 -3.31 -4.74 16.41
CA ASN A 71 -3.49 -6.15 16.07
C ASN A 71 -4.80 -6.71 16.63
N TYR A 72 -5.88 -5.91 16.58
CA TYR A 72 -7.18 -6.26 17.16
C TYR A 72 -7.83 -7.45 16.46
N VAL A 73 -7.77 -7.48 15.13
CA VAL A 73 -8.15 -8.65 14.34
C VAL A 73 -6.94 -9.06 13.49
N PRO A 74 -6.14 -10.04 13.93
CA PRO A 74 -4.91 -10.40 13.25
C PRO A 74 -5.17 -11.22 11.98
N ALA A 75 -4.25 -11.07 11.02
CA ALA A 75 -4.14 -11.92 9.85
C ALA A 75 -3.60 -13.32 10.19
N ASN A 76 -3.82 -14.29 9.29
CA ASN A 76 -3.45 -15.69 9.43
C ASN A 76 -2.28 -16.11 8.51
N HIS A 77 -1.39 -15.18 8.16
CA HIS A 77 -0.22 -15.46 7.29
C HIS A 77 0.90 -16.27 7.99
N GLY A 78 0.78 -16.58 9.29
CA GLY A 78 1.84 -17.21 10.06
C GLY A 78 3.01 -16.26 10.34
N SER A 79 4.24 -16.77 10.40
CA SER A 79 5.43 -15.94 10.62
C SER A 79 5.85 -15.23 9.35
N VAL A 80 6.04 -13.91 9.41
CA VAL A 80 6.55 -13.09 8.30
C VAL A 80 7.99 -12.70 8.60
N ARG A 81 8.90 -13.05 7.70
CA ARG A 81 10.28 -12.56 7.79
C ARG A 81 10.35 -11.12 7.32
N CYS A 82 11.03 -10.27 8.07
CA CYS A 82 11.03 -8.82 7.83
C CYS A 82 11.62 -8.44 6.46
N SER A 83 12.50 -9.28 5.89
CA SER A 83 13.24 -9.04 4.65
C SER A 83 12.60 -9.66 3.41
N THR A 84 11.56 -10.49 3.54
CA THR A 84 11.02 -11.30 2.42
C THR A 84 9.65 -10.84 1.96
N SER A 85 9.18 -9.68 2.41
CA SER A 85 7.89 -9.12 2.01
C SER A 85 7.88 -7.60 2.24
N VAL A 86 6.84 -6.95 1.75
CA VAL A 86 6.54 -5.54 1.95
C VAL A 86 5.14 -5.47 2.57
N SER A 87 4.95 -4.66 3.61
CA SER A 87 3.63 -4.45 4.20
C SER A 87 2.94 -3.27 3.53
N TYR A 88 1.70 -3.44 3.10
CA TYR A 88 0.85 -2.29 2.74
C TYR A 88 0.26 -1.74 4.03
N THR A 89 0.59 -0.50 4.38
CA THR A 89 0.09 0.14 5.60
C THR A 89 -0.91 1.21 5.20
N THR A 90 -2.14 1.09 5.69
CA THR A 90 -3.23 1.96 5.25
C THR A 90 -4.20 2.27 6.38
N HIS A 91 -5.13 3.17 6.09
CA HIS A 91 -6.06 3.71 7.07
C HIS A 91 -7.41 4.05 6.43
N GLY A 92 -8.45 4.11 7.24
CA GLY A 92 -9.80 4.45 6.78
C GLY A 92 -10.75 4.73 7.94
N ASP A 93 -11.97 5.13 7.59
CA ASP A 93 -13.15 4.82 8.40
C ASP A 93 -13.86 3.60 7.77
N TYR A 94 -14.84 3.02 8.45
CA TYR A 94 -15.45 1.77 8.00
C TYR A 94 -16.12 1.88 6.62
N ARG A 95 -16.50 3.08 6.14
CA ARG A 95 -17.18 3.26 4.84
C ARG A 95 -16.28 2.97 3.65
N TYR A 96 -14.96 2.99 3.84
CA TYR A 96 -13.98 2.71 2.79
C TYR A 96 -13.59 1.22 2.72
N LEU A 97 -14.22 0.35 3.52
CA LEU A 97 -13.86 -1.07 3.61
C LEU A 97 -14.26 -1.89 2.38
N ASP A 98 -15.01 -1.32 1.45
CA ASP A 98 -15.23 -1.86 0.11
C ASP A 98 -13.91 -1.98 -0.68
N ASN A 99 -12.90 -1.19 -0.34
CA ASN A 99 -11.58 -1.21 -0.96
C ASN A 99 -10.70 -2.38 -0.49
N VAL A 100 -11.04 -3.07 0.61
CA VAL A 100 -10.19 -4.14 1.17
C VAL A 100 -10.07 -5.33 0.23
N ALA A 101 -11.18 -5.74 -0.40
CA ALA A 101 -11.22 -6.84 -1.35
C ALA A 101 -10.31 -6.61 -2.58
N PRO A 102 -10.49 -5.54 -3.39
CA PRO A 102 -9.63 -5.31 -4.54
C PRO A 102 -8.17 -5.04 -4.14
N LEU A 103 -7.93 -4.45 -2.97
CA LEU A 103 -6.57 -4.21 -2.48
C LEU A 103 -5.86 -5.54 -2.15
N VAL A 104 -6.49 -6.45 -1.43
CA VAL A 104 -5.85 -7.72 -1.03
C VAL A 104 -5.61 -8.64 -2.24
N GLU A 105 -6.51 -8.64 -3.23
CA GLU A 105 -6.34 -9.39 -4.47
C GLU A 105 -5.11 -8.95 -5.27
N ARG A 106 -4.82 -7.65 -5.29
CA ARG A 106 -3.68 -7.08 -6.01
C ARG A 106 -2.38 -7.14 -5.22
N TRP A 107 -2.45 -6.97 -3.90
CA TRP A 107 -1.27 -6.90 -3.04
C TRP A 107 -0.72 -8.27 -2.66
N GLN A 108 -1.59 -9.22 -2.27
CA GLN A 108 -1.23 -10.60 -1.88
C GLN A 108 -0.05 -10.75 -0.91
N ALA A 109 0.11 -9.77 -0.02
CA ALA A 109 1.14 -9.71 1.00
C ALA A 109 0.56 -9.04 2.26
N PRO A 110 1.28 -8.92 3.39
CA PRO A 110 0.72 -8.36 4.62
C PRO A 110 0.13 -6.96 4.42
N ILE A 111 -1.08 -6.75 4.94
CA ILE A 111 -1.77 -5.46 5.00
C ILE A 111 -2.01 -5.12 6.47
N SER A 112 -1.53 -3.95 6.90
CA SER A 112 -1.84 -3.37 8.21
C SER A 112 -2.80 -2.20 8.01
N LEU A 113 -4.03 -2.34 8.51
CA LEU A 113 -5.13 -1.39 8.29
C LEU A 113 -5.61 -0.78 9.61
N ALA A 114 -5.36 0.51 9.82
CA ALA A 114 -5.84 1.26 10.97
C ALA A 114 -7.15 1.99 10.69
N ILE A 115 -8.21 1.66 11.42
CA ILE A 115 -9.56 2.20 11.22
C ILE A 115 -9.92 3.16 12.34
N TYR A 116 -10.29 4.39 11.97
CA TYR A 116 -10.80 5.39 12.90
C TYR A 116 -12.27 5.14 13.19
N ALA A 117 -12.60 4.91 14.46
CA ALA A 117 -13.94 4.48 14.85
C ALA A 117 -14.38 5.06 16.23
N PRO A 118 -14.61 6.38 16.32
CA PRO A 118 -15.08 7.03 17.55
C PRO A 118 -16.54 6.69 17.89
N GLY A 119 -16.86 6.62 19.18
CA GLY A 119 -18.23 6.46 19.66
C GLY A 119 -18.98 5.29 18.99
N THR A 120 -20.12 5.58 18.38
CA THR A 120 -20.97 4.56 17.73
C THR A 120 -20.40 4.02 16.42
N ASP A 121 -19.39 4.67 15.82
CA ASP A 121 -18.71 4.15 14.62
C ASP A 121 -17.94 2.84 14.92
N PHE A 122 -17.64 2.56 16.19
CA PHE A 122 -16.91 1.36 16.62
C PHE A 122 -17.66 0.06 16.34
N GLU A 123 -18.95 -0.02 16.70
CA GLU A 123 -19.73 -1.24 16.49
C GLU A 123 -19.87 -1.56 14.99
N GLU A 124 -20.17 -0.53 14.17
CA GLU A 124 -20.24 -0.66 12.72
C GLU A 124 -18.90 -1.06 12.10
N THR A 125 -17.80 -0.55 12.65
CA THR A 125 -16.45 -0.96 12.24
C THR A 125 -16.20 -2.43 12.54
N VAL A 126 -16.51 -2.92 13.74
CA VAL A 126 -16.32 -4.32 14.12
C VAL A 126 -17.20 -5.23 13.26
N ASN A 127 -18.47 -4.88 13.07
CA ASN A 127 -19.39 -5.62 12.21
C ASN A 127 -18.90 -5.67 10.76
N SER A 128 -18.35 -4.57 10.25
CA SER A 128 -17.76 -4.48 8.91
C SER A 128 -16.55 -5.40 8.75
N ILE A 129 -15.62 -5.38 9.71
CA ILE A 129 -14.44 -6.27 9.71
C ILE A 129 -14.89 -7.74 9.74
N MET A 130 -15.84 -8.08 10.60
CA MET A 130 -16.36 -9.45 10.69
C MET A 130 -17.08 -9.86 9.41
N TRP A 131 -17.80 -8.95 8.74
CA TRP A 131 -18.45 -9.23 7.47
C TRP A 131 -17.41 -9.55 6.40
N LEU A 132 -16.34 -8.75 6.30
CA LEU A 132 -15.23 -9.01 5.37
C LEU A 132 -14.60 -10.40 5.62
N ARG A 133 -14.41 -10.78 6.88
CA ARG A 133 -13.78 -12.06 7.23
C ARG A 133 -14.71 -13.27 7.13
N GLN A 134 -16.02 -13.10 7.14
CA GLN A 134 -16.97 -14.22 7.14
C GLN A 134 -17.73 -14.36 5.82
N CYS A 135 -18.01 -13.25 5.14
CA CYS A 135 -19.02 -13.17 4.09
C CYS A 135 -18.48 -12.69 2.75
N ALA A 136 -17.41 -11.90 2.71
CA ALA A 136 -16.84 -11.44 1.45
C ALA A 136 -16.41 -12.63 0.56
N PRO A 137 -16.49 -12.49 -0.77
CA PRO A 137 -15.93 -13.48 -1.70
C PRO A 137 -14.43 -13.72 -1.43
N GLU A 138 -13.68 -12.65 -1.18
CA GLU A 138 -12.22 -12.63 -0.96
C GLU A 138 -11.84 -12.93 0.50
N ARG A 139 -12.79 -13.38 1.34
CA ARG A 139 -12.59 -13.57 2.80
C ARG A 139 -11.36 -14.40 3.16
N GLU A 140 -10.95 -15.37 2.34
CA GLU A 140 -9.78 -16.19 2.63
C GLU A 140 -8.49 -15.40 2.46
N LEU A 141 -8.39 -14.59 1.39
CA LEU A 141 -7.28 -13.62 1.23
C LEU A 141 -7.29 -12.59 2.36
N ILE A 142 -8.46 -12.07 2.72
CA ILE A 142 -8.60 -11.09 3.82
C ILE A 142 -8.14 -11.69 5.15
N LYS A 143 -8.59 -12.91 5.49
CA LYS A 143 -8.12 -13.62 6.69
C LYS A 143 -6.63 -13.86 6.65
N GLN A 144 -6.08 -14.20 5.50
CA GLN A 144 -4.66 -14.52 5.35
C GLN A 144 -3.78 -13.29 5.52
N TRP A 145 -4.15 -12.16 4.92
CA TRP A 145 -3.23 -11.04 4.73
C TRP A 145 -3.56 -9.77 5.50
N VAL A 146 -4.81 -9.56 5.92
CA VAL A 146 -5.23 -8.27 6.49
C VAL A 146 -5.30 -8.33 8.02
N THR A 147 -4.50 -7.49 8.65
CA THR A 147 -4.57 -7.21 10.10
C THR A 147 -5.25 -5.88 10.33
N PHE A 148 -6.28 -5.87 11.19
CA PHE A 148 -7.05 -4.68 11.51
C PHE A 148 -6.67 -4.12 12.88
N HIS A 149 -6.46 -2.80 12.91
CA HIS A 149 -6.26 -1.98 14.09
C HIS A 149 -7.44 -1.01 14.19
N ILE A 150 -7.89 -0.67 15.40
CA ILE A 150 -8.98 0.30 15.59
C ILE A 150 -8.52 1.37 16.55
N TYR A 151 -8.80 2.64 16.26
CA TYR A 151 -8.43 3.74 17.14
C TYR A 151 -9.52 4.81 17.22
N PHE A 152 -9.56 5.51 18.35
CA PHE A 152 -10.55 6.54 18.67
C PHE A 152 -10.04 7.50 19.75
N PRO A 153 -10.53 8.75 19.81
CA PRO A 153 -10.09 9.73 20.79
C PRO A 153 -10.44 9.32 22.23
N VAL A 154 -9.64 9.76 23.21
CA VAL A 154 -9.88 9.45 24.63
C VAL A 154 -11.19 10.03 25.17
N ASP A 155 -11.72 11.08 24.55
CA ASP A 155 -12.98 11.72 24.93
C ASP A 155 -14.19 11.20 24.14
N HIS A 156 -13.96 10.29 23.18
CA HIS A 156 -14.99 9.69 22.32
C HIS A 156 -14.90 8.16 22.34
N VAL A 157 -14.71 7.61 23.54
CA VAL A 157 -14.59 6.17 23.78
C VAL A 157 -15.94 5.48 23.51
N PRO A 158 -15.97 4.36 22.78
CA PRO A 158 -17.19 3.58 22.60
C PRO A 158 -17.73 3.02 23.92
N ASP A 159 -19.04 2.98 24.09
CA ASP A 159 -19.70 2.42 25.29
C ASP A 159 -19.27 0.98 25.58
N ARG A 160 -18.93 0.22 24.53
CA ARG A 160 -18.45 -1.15 24.63
C ARG A 160 -17.32 -1.42 23.66
N VAL A 161 -16.17 -1.80 24.21
CA VAL A 161 -15.03 -2.34 23.45
C VAL A 161 -14.97 -3.85 23.66
N TYR A 162 -15.23 -4.64 22.60
CA TYR A 162 -15.22 -6.10 22.70
C TYR A 162 -13.81 -6.63 23.02
N ALA A 163 -13.75 -7.72 23.78
CA ALA A 163 -12.50 -8.45 23.98
C ALA A 163 -12.13 -9.18 22.69
N GLN A 164 -10.84 -9.22 22.33
CA GLN A 164 -10.38 -9.92 21.13
C GLN A 164 -10.85 -11.38 21.07
N SER A 165 -10.82 -12.09 22.20
CA SER A 165 -11.28 -13.48 22.31
C SER A 165 -12.77 -13.67 22.03
N SER A 166 -13.59 -12.61 22.19
CA SER A 166 -15.02 -12.68 21.93
C SER A 166 -15.40 -12.51 20.46
N LEU A 167 -14.47 -12.02 19.63
CA LEU A 167 -14.72 -11.77 18.21
C LEU A 167 -14.97 -13.07 17.42
N SER A 168 -14.35 -14.18 17.82
CA SER A 168 -14.57 -15.50 17.21
C SER A 168 -16.00 -16.02 17.40
N ASN A 169 -16.70 -15.54 18.43
CA ASN A 169 -18.08 -15.91 18.72
C ASN A 169 -19.10 -15.11 17.90
N MET A 170 -18.68 -14.01 17.26
CA MET A 170 -19.56 -13.23 16.41
C MET A 170 -19.90 -14.03 15.14
N LYS A 171 -21.19 -14.32 14.96
CA LYS A 171 -21.71 -15.00 13.76
C LYS A 171 -22.58 -14.03 12.97
N LEU A 172 -22.11 -13.64 11.80
CA LEU A 172 -22.87 -12.76 10.91
C LEU A 172 -23.73 -13.56 9.93
N LYS A 173 -24.86 -12.97 9.54
CA LYS A 173 -25.72 -13.49 8.46
C LYS A 173 -25.25 -12.93 7.12
N CYS A 174 -24.52 -13.73 6.35
CA CYS A 174 -23.95 -13.31 5.06
C CYS A 174 -24.97 -13.02 3.95
N SER A 175 -26.26 -13.26 4.19
CA SER A 175 -27.33 -12.81 3.30
C SER A 175 -27.59 -11.30 3.37
N LYS A 176 -27.06 -10.60 4.38
CA LYS A 176 -27.17 -9.15 4.52
C LYS A 176 -26.05 -8.45 3.74
N LEU A 177 -26.39 -7.27 3.20
CA LEU A 177 -25.41 -6.34 2.64
C LEU A 177 -24.35 -5.99 3.69
N ALA A 178 -23.14 -5.69 3.22
CA ALA A 178 -22.05 -5.31 4.09
C ALA A 178 -22.38 -4.00 4.83
N PRO A 179 -22.06 -3.85 6.12
CA PRO A 179 -22.44 -2.67 6.91
C PRO A 179 -21.86 -1.35 6.41
N PHE A 180 -20.77 -1.40 5.64
CA PHE A 180 -20.12 -0.23 5.04
C PHE A 180 -20.74 0.24 3.73
N VAL A 181 -21.66 -0.52 3.13
CA VAL A 181 -22.29 -0.17 1.85
C VAL A 181 -23.37 0.88 2.04
N GLY A 182 -23.32 1.96 1.24
CA GLY A 182 -24.37 2.98 1.22
C GLY A 182 -24.41 3.90 2.44
N VAL A 183 -23.35 3.89 3.25
CA VAL A 183 -23.26 4.72 4.47
C VAL A 183 -22.98 6.17 4.10
N SER A 184 -23.92 7.06 4.40
CA SER A 184 -23.74 8.49 4.17
C SER A 184 -22.75 9.09 5.17
N LYS A 185 -22.03 10.14 4.77
CA LYS A 185 -21.12 10.88 5.66
C LYS A 185 -21.84 11.39 6.93
N ALA A 186 -23.11 11.81 6.80
CA ALA A 186 -23.91 12.34 7.91
C ALA A 186 -24.29 11.30 8.97
N ALA A 187 -24.30 10.01 8.61
CA ALA A 187 -24.61 8.93 9.53
C ALA A 187 -23.48 8.64 10.54
N LEU A 188 -22.24 9.01 10.22
CA LEU A 188 -21.09 8.77 11.08
C LEU A 188 -21.18 9.56 12.39
N TYR A 189 -20.86 8.89 13.50
CA TYR A 189 -20.65 9.52 14.81
C TYR A 189 -19.67 10.67 14.69
N ARG A 190 -18.56 10.44 14.00
CA ARG A 190 -17.55 11.45 13.73
C ARG A 190 -18.13 12.74 13.15
N THR A 191 -19.02 12.62 12.16
CA THR A 191 -19.64 13.79 11.52
C THR A 191 -20.62 14.47 12.47
N GLN A 192 -21.42 13.70 13.21
CA GLN A 192 -22.39 14.22 14.18
C GLN A 192 -21.70 15.01 15.31
N GLN A 193 -20.52 14.56 15.73
CA GLN A 193 -19.69 15.21 16.75
C GLN A 193 -18.68 16.21 16.19
N GLN A 194 -18.70 16.49 14.88
CA GLN A 194 -17.80 17.44 14.21
C GLN A 194 -16.30 17.16 14.45
N LEU A 195 -15.92 15.89 14.44
CA LEU A 195 -14.54 15.47 14.67
C LEU A 195 -13.73 15.44 13.36
N ASP A 196 -12.52 15.99 13.39
CA ASP A 196 -11.55 15.87 12.31
C ASP A 196 -11.07 14.43 12.12
N TYR A 197 -10.54 14.09 10.94
CA TYR A 197 -9.88 12.81 10.70
C TYR A 197 -8.42 12.85 11.16
N PRO A 198 -8.01 12.15 12.23
CA PRO A 198 -6.60 11.97 12.59
C PRO A 198 -5.86 11.02 11.63
N ILE A 199 -5.81 11.35 10.34
CA ILE A 199 -5.29 10.51 9.26
C ILE A 199 -3.85 10.02 9.50
N ASN A 200 -2.97 10.92 9.94
CA ASN A 200 -1.56 10.61 10.19
C ASN A 200 -1.35 9.71 11.41
N MET A 201 -2.27 9.74 12.37
CA MET A 201 -2.26 8.77 13.46
C MET A 201 -2.57 7.35 12.94
N GLY A 202 -3.57 7.21 12.07
CA GLY A 202 -3.86 5.94 11.41
C GLY A 202 -2.65 5.41 10.63
N ARG A 203 -1.97 6.27 9.85
CA ARG A 203 -0.72 5.92 9.15
C ARG A 203 0.35 5.42 10.10
N ASN A 204 0.58 6.12 11.21
CA ASN A 204 1.60 5.74 12.19
C ASN A 204 1.26 4.46 12.93
N ILE A 205 -0.01 4.23 13.33
CA ILE A 205 -0.45 2.98 13.96
C ILE A 205 -0.21 1.80 13.02
N ALA A 206 -0.63 1.90 11.76
CA ALA A 206 -0.42 0.84 10.78
C ALA A 206 1.07 0.60 10.48
N LYS A 207 1.84 1.68 10.31
CA LYS A 207 3.29 1.63 10.10
C LYS A 207 4.01 0.95 11.26
N GLN A 208 3.73 1.34 12.50
CA GLN A 208 4.40 0.78 13.68
C GLN A 208 4.05 -0.69 13.92
N ALA A 209 2.86 -1.12 13.50
CA ALA A 209 2.42 -2.51 13.61
C ALA A 209 2.92 -3.42 12.47
N ALA A 210 3.47 -2.85 11.38
CA ALA A 210 4.00 -3.62 10.26
C ALA A 210 5.12 -4.60 10.68
N LEU A 211 5.12 -5.78 10.08
CA LEU A 211 6.08 -6.85 10.38
C LEU A 211 7.31 -6.84 9.47
N THR A 212 7.25 -6.09 8.37
CA THR A 212 8.28 -6.03 7.33
C THR A 212 9.17 -4.82 7.50
N HIS A 213 10.40 -4.90 6.97
CA HIS A 213 11.31 -3.77 6.94
C HIS A 213 10.83 -2.70 5.95
N TYR A 214 10.47 -3.12 4.73
CA TYR A 214 9.89 -2.25 3.72
C TYR A 214 8.38 -2.14 3.88
N ILE A 215 7.85 -0.94 3.69
CA ILE A 215 6.41 -0.66 3.78
C ILE A 215 5.97 0.24 2.63
N LEU A 216 4.73 0.06 2.18
CA LEU A 216 4.03 0.98 1.30
C LEU A 216 2.94 1.68 2.13
N ALA A 217 3.21 2.90 2.59
CA ALA A 217 2.25 3.71 3.32
C ALA A 217 1.37 4.48 2.35
N SER A 218 0.11 4.05 2.20
CA SER A 218 -0.76 4.49 1.11
C SER A 218 -2.23 4.53 1.52
N ASP A 219 -3.00 5.38 0.84
CA ASP A 219 -4.44 5.52 1.05
C ASP A 219 -5.16 4.22 0.59
N ILE A 220 -6.27 3.84 1.25
CA ILE A 220 -6.90 2.52 1.05
C ILE A 220 -7.52 2.36 -0.36
N GLU A 221 -7.81 3.47 -1.02
CA GLU A 221 -8.40 3.58 -2.35
C GLU A 221 -7.35 3.63 -3.49
N LEU A 222 -6.06 3.47 -3.16
CA LEU A 222 -4.96 3.37 -4.11
C LEU A 222 -4.56 1.91 -4.32
N TYR A 223 -4.77 1.39 -5.52
CA TYR A 223 -4.50 0.00 -5.83
C TYR A 223 -3.16 -0.17 -6.53
N PRO A 224 -2.26 -1.03 -6.01
CA PRO A 224 -0.97 -1.26 -6.63
C PRO A 224 -1.08 -2.12 -7.89
N THR A 225 -0.06 -2.00 -8.75
CA THR A 225 0.20 -2.98 -9.82
C THR A 225 0.35 -4.38 -9.21
N PRO A 226 -0.31 -5.42 -9.75
CA PRO A 226 -0.14 -6.80 -9.27
C PRO A 226 1.32 -7.27 -9.34
N GLY A 227 1.76 -8.06 -8.37
CA GLY A 227 3.14 -8.59 -8.31
C GLY A 227 4.19 -7.57 -7.84
N LEU A 228 3.78 -6.40 -7.35
CA LEU A 228 4.68 -5.33 -6.91
C LEU A 228 5.67 -5.79 -5.83
N VAL A 229 5.23 -6.60 -4.85
CA VAL A 229 6.10 -7.08 -3.76
C VAL A 229 7.26 -7.91 -4.28
N ASP A 230 6.98 -8.95 -5.06
CA ASP A 230 8.00 -9.85 -5.58
C ASP A 230 8.93 -9.15 -6.57
N GLY A 231 8.36 -8.34 -7.47
CA GLY A 231 9.16 -7.59 -8.43
C GLY A 231 10.05 -6.53 -7.76
N PHE A 232 9.57 -5.87 -6.70
CA PHE A 232 10.36 -4.94 -5.91
C PHE A 232 11.52 -5.62 -5.19
N LEU A 233 11.28 -6.76 -4.54
CA LEU A 233 12.35 -7.51 -3.85
C LEU A 233 13.37 -8.05 -4.85
N LYS A 234 12.95 -8.55 -6.02
CA LYS A 234 13.86 -8.96 -7.10
C LYS A 234 14.69 -7.80 -7.65
N MET A 235 14.08 -6.61 -7.79
CA MET A 235 14.82 -5.40 -8.18
C MET A 235 15.86 -5.04 -7.12
N LEU A 236 15.52 -5.11 -5.83
CA LEU A 236 16.48 -4.84 -4.76
C LEU A 236 17.61 -5.86 -4.68
N SER A 237 17.34 -7.15 -4.91
CA SER A 237 18.41 -8.18 -4.84
C SER A 237 19.46 -7.97 -5.91
N THR A 238 19.05 -7.50 -7.09
CA THR A 238 19.97 -7.12 -8.18
C THR A 238 20.62 -5.75 -7.97
N ASN A 239 20.07 -4.92 -7.07
CA ASN A 239 20.56 -3.58 -6.73
C ASN A 239 20.88 -3.45 -5.23
N ILE A 240 21.67 -4.38 -4.69
CA ILE A 240 21.89 -4.54 -3.24
C ILE A 240 22.41 -3.27 -2.53
N HIS A 241 23.06 -2.36 -3.26
CA HIS A 241 23.51 -1.07 -2.73
C HIS A 241 22.32 -0.18 -2.30
N LEU A 242 21.16 -0.28 -2.95
CA LEU A 242 19.94 0.42 -2.56
C LEU A 242 19.37 -0.16 -1.26
N ALA A 243 19.49 -1.47 -1.05
CA ALA A 243 19.04 -2.14 0.18
C ALA A 243 19.90 -1.81 1.40
N ARG A 244 21.18 -1.48 1.20
CA ARG A 244 22.10 -1.04 2.27
C ARG A 244 21.94 0.45 2.64
N SER A 245 21.25 1.21 1.79
CA SER A 245 21.01 2.63 2.05
C SER A 245 19.84 2.80 3.00
N ASN A 246 20.08 3.45 4.14
CA ASN A 246 19.02 3.86 5.06
C ASN A 246 18.32 5.16 4.62
N ALA A 247 18.73 5.75 3.49
CA ALA A 247 18.24 7.04 2.99
C ALA A 247 17.74 6.90 1.53
N SER A 248 16.94 5.86 1.27
CA SER A 248 16.34 5.60 -0.04
C SER A 248 14.86 5.30 0.09
N VAL A 249 14.06 5.94 -0.74
CA VAL A 249 12.64 5.61 -0.94
C VAL A 249 12.37 5.33 -2.41
N PHE A 250 11.27 4.65 -2.69
CA PHE A 250 10.89 4.20 -4.03
C PHE A 250 9.49 4.71 -4.37
N PRO A 251 9.38 5.96 -4.87
CA PRO A 251 8.12 6.56 -5.30
C PRO A 251 7.42 5.77 -6.39
N LEU A 252 6.09 5.73 -6.30
CA LEU A 252 5.20 5.15 -7.29
C LEU A 252 4.40 6.25 -7.98
N ASN A 253 4.34 6.21 -9.31
CA ASN A 253 3.45 7.10 -10.06
C ASN A 253 2.00 6.71 -9.81
N ILE A 254 1.12 7.70 -9.69
CA ILE A 254 -0.30 7.49 -9.35
C ILE A 254 -1.15 7.99 -10.51
N PHE A 255 -2.19 7.24 -10.84
CA PHE A 255 -3.12 7.54 -11.91
C PHE A 255 -4.57 7.44 -11.43
N GLU A 256 -5.44 8.29 -11.96
CA GLU A 256 -6.88 8.13 -11.83
C GLU A 256 -7.42 7.47 -13.08
N VAL A 257 -8.30 6.49 -12.91
CA VAL A 257 -8.95 5.76 -14.00
C VAL A 257 -10.44 6.03 -13.95
N GLU A 258 -11.12 6.11 -15.10
CA GLU A 258 -12.57 6.29 -15.16
C GLU A 258 -13.32 5.20 -14.38
N ALA A 259 -14.46 5.56 -13.78
CA ALA A 259 -15.19 4.68 -12.87
C ALA A 259 -15.68 3.36 -13.50
N ASN A 260 -15.91 3.36 -14.81
CA ASN A 260 -16.35 2.21 -15.59
C ASN A 260 -15.21 1.51 -16.34
N ALA A 261 -13.98 2.01 -16.24
CA ALA A 261 -12.82 1.39 -16.87
C ALA A 261 -12.21 0.34 -15.94
N THR A 262 -11.68 -0.73 -16.53
CA THR A 262 -10.96 -1.76 -15.79
C THR A 262 -9.65 -1.19 -15.26
N VAL A 263 -9.38 -1.42 -13.97
CA VAL A 263 -8.10 -1.03 -13.36
C VAL A 263 -6.96 -1.78 -14.06
N PRO A 264 -5.98 -1.08 -14.65
CA PRO A 264 -4.91 -1.71 -15.40
C PRO A 264 -4.04 -2.60 -14.47
N SER A 265 -3.58 -3.71 -15.01
CA SER A 265 -2.67 -4.65 -14.33
C SER A 265 -1.23 -4.49 -14.80
N THR A 266 -1.00 -3.85 -15.95
CA THR A 266 0.32 -3.62 -16.52
C THR A 266 0.50 -2.17 -16.96
N LYS A 267 1.77 -1.73 -17.08
CA LYS A 267 2.07 -0.39 -17.61
C LYS A 267 1.55 -0.23 -19.05
N ASN A 268 1.62 -1.27 -19.87
CA ASN A 268 1.08 -1.25 -21.23
C ASN A 268 -0.44 -0.99 -21.25
N GLU A 269 -1.22 -1.67 -20.40
CA GLU A 269 -2.65 -1.41 -20.26
C GLU A 269 -2.92 0.02 -19.80
N LEU A 270 -2.16 0.51 -18.81
CA LEU A 270 -2.25 1.89 -18.35
C LEU A 270 -1.97 2.88 -19.49
N MET A 271 -0.95 2.64 -20.31
CA MET A 271 -0.61 3.50 -21.45
C MET A 271 -1.73 3.54 -22.49
N ILE A 272 -2.43 2.42 -22.72
CA ILE A 272 -3.63 2.39 -23.58
C ILE A 272 -4.75 3.25 -22.98
N LEU A 273 -4.97 3.18 -21.67
CA LEU A 273 -5.98 4.02 -21.01
C LEU A 273 -5.62 5.50 -21.05
N LEU A 274 -4.35 5.85 -20.88
CA LEU A 274 -3.85 7.23 -21.01
C LEU A 274 -4.06 7.74 -22.45
N ALA A 275 -3.69 6.94 -23.46
CA ALA A 275 -3.85 7.30 -24.87
C ALA A 275 -5.31 7.48 -25.28
N THR A 276 -6.23 6.74 -24.65
CA THR A 276 -7.68 6.83 -24.91
C THR A 276 -8.41 7.83 -24.00
N GLY A 277 -7.69 8.54 -23.14
CA GLY A 277 -8.27 9.53 -22.20
C GLY A 277 -9.05 8.93 -21.03
N LYS A 278 -9.00 7.60 -20.85
CA LYS A 278 -9.67 6.87 -19.75
C LYS A 278 -8.86 6.81 -18.45
N ALA A 279 -7.62 7.26 -18.50
CA ALA A 279 -6.79 7.47 -17.34
C ALA A 279 -6.10 8.84 -17.42
N ILE A 280 -5.75 9.40 -16.27
CA ILE A 280 -4.96 10.64 -16.17
C ILE A 280 -3.97 10.53 -15.00
N PRO A 281 -2.87 11.31 -15.01
CA PRO A 281 -2.04 11.48 -13.82
C PRO A 281 -2.88 11.95 -12.62
N PHE A 282 -2.57 11.44 -11.43
CA PHE A 282 -3.33 11.69 -10.22
C PHE A 282 -3.48 13.18 -9.90
N HIS A 283 -4.69 13.58 -9.51
CA HIS A 283 -5.02 14.97 -9.19
C HIS A 283 -4.78 15.97 -10.34
N THR A 284 -4.77 15.55 -11.61
CA THR A 284 -4.64 16.47 -12.76
C THR A 284 -5.64 17.64 -12.69
N TYR A 285 -6.88 17.39 -12.24
CA TYR A 285 -7.91 18.44 -12.11
C TYR A 285 -8.01 19.06 -10.71
N VAL A 286 -7.26 18.56 -9.72
CA VAL A 286 -7.34 19.01 -8.32
C VAL A 286 -6.07 19.76 -7.91
N CYS A 287 -4.91 19.15 -8.10
CA CYS A 287 -3.60 19.76 -7.90
C CYS A 287 -2.56 19.12 -8.84
N PRO A 288 -2.46 19.58 -10.10
CA PRO A 288 -1.57 18.98 -11.10
C PRO A 288 -0.08 19.04 -10.75
N ARG A 289 0.33 19.85 -9.76
CA ARG A 289 1.74 19.95 -9.31
C ARG A 289 2.07 19.15 -8.05
N CYS A 290 1.08 18.65 -7.31
CA CYS A 290 1.30 18.04 -6.00
C CYS A 290 1.90 16.63 -6.08
N ASN A 291 1.40 15.79 -7.01
CA ASN A 291 1.78 14.37 -7.10
C ASN A 291 2.56 14.02 -8.38
N THR A 292 2.89 15.01 -9.20
CA THR A 292 3.56 14.80 -10.48
C THR A 292 5.06 14.64 -10.27
N ALA A 293 5.58 13.44 -10.53
CA ALA A 293 7.01 13.19 -10.53
C ALA A 293 7.70 14.04 -11.61
N PRO A 294 8.91 14.59 -11.36
CA PRO A 294 9.62 15.44 -12.33
C PRO A 294 9.85 14.77 -13.70
N ASP A 295 10.00 13.46 -13.69
CA ASP A 295 10.32 12.60 -14.83
C ASP A 295 9.10 11.82 -15.38
N LEU A 296 7.89 12.10 -14.87
CA LEU A 296 6.66 11.42 -15.30
C LEU A 296 6.44 11.44 -16.83
N PRO A 297 6.67 12.54 -17.56
CA PRO A 297 6.54 12.53 -19.02
C PRO A 297 7.46 11.52 -19.71
N GLU A 298 8.68 11.35 -19.22
CA GLU A 298 9.62 10.38 -19.77
C GLU A 298 9.23 8.96 -19.38
N TRP A 299 8.81 8.76 -18.12
CA TRP A 299 8.30 7.49 -17.63
C TRP A 299 7.13 6.99 -18.49
N MET A 300 6.20 7.88 -18.86
CA MET A 300 5.06 7.50 -19.72
C MET A 300 5.48 7.17 -21.17
N ARG A 301 6.55 7.77 -21.69
CA ARG A 301 7.00 7.48 -23.07
C ARG A 301 7.75 6.16 -23.21
N GLN A 302 8.42 5.72 -22.14
CA GLN A 302 9.21 4.50 -22.18
C GLN A 302 8.36 3.28 -21.85
N SER A 303 8.15 2.40 -22.83
CA SER A 303 7.73 1.02 -22.59
C SER A 303 8.60 0.10 -23.42
N ASP A 304 9.23 -0.88 -22.76
CA ASP A 304 9.99 -1.95 -23.39
C ASP A 304 9.15 -3.22 -23.55
N GLY A 305 7.83 -3.15 -23.26
CA GLY A 305 6.94 -4.31 -23.26
C GLY A 305 7.14 -5.26 -22.07
N SER A 306 8.14 -5.02 -21.21
CA SER A 306 8.42 -5.82 -20.02
C SER A 306 7.47 -5.44 -18.88
N THR A 307 7.20 -6.40 -17.99
CA THR A 307 6.54 -6.16 -16.70
C THR A 307 7.55 -6.15 -15.55
N THR A 308 8.84 -6.27 -15.85
CA THR A 308 9.90 -6.30 -14.83
C THR A 308 10.04 -4.94 -14.17
N ILE A 309 9.99 -4.93 -12.84
CA ILE A 309 10.23 -3.72 -12.05
C ILE A 309 11.73 -3.42 -12.04
N LYS A 310 12.08 -2.18 -12.35
CA LYS A 310 13.45 -1.64 -12.35
C LYS A 310 13.44 -0.22 -11.80
N VAL A 311 14.59 0.26 -11.37
CA VAL A 311 14.75 1.70 -11.08
C VAL A 311 14.73 2.43 -12.43
N PHE A 312 13.75 3.31 -12.60
CA PHE A 312 13.62 4.15 -13.78
C PHE A 312 14.57 5.36 -13.70
N SER A 313 14.54 6.04 -12.55
CA SER A 313 15.38 7.19 -12.29
C SER A 313 15.71 7.30 -10.79
N SER A 314 16.80 7.99 -10.48
CA SER A 314 17.16 8.35 -9.11
C SER A 314 17.34 9.86 -9.05
N SER A 315 16.59 10.51 -8.17
CA SER A 315 16.61 11.97 -8.01
C SER A 315 16.52 12.39 -6.53
N LYS A 316 16.65 13.69 -6.28
CA LYS A 316 16.24 14.29 -5.00
C LYS A 316 14.80 14.78 -5.13
N ARG A 317 14.13 14.96 -3.99
CA ARG A 317 12.79 15.55 -3.96
C ARG A 317 12.80 16.91 -4.65
N SER A 318 11.83 17.14 -5.52
CA SER A 318 11.66 18.41 -6.21
C SER A 318 10.42 19.13 -5.69
N SER A 319 10.61 20.33 -5.12
CA SER A 319 9.54 21.27 -4.78
C SER A 319 8.36 20.62 -4.03
N TYR A 320 7.12 20.79 -4.51
CA TYR A 320 5.87 20.29 -3.92
C TYR A 320 5.58 18.81 -4.21
N TRP A 321 6.51 18.07 -4.82
CA TRP A 321 6.29 16.65 -5.10
C TRP A 321 6.14 15.87 -3.80
N ASP A 322 4.95 15.28 -3.64
CA ASP A 322 4.51 14.55 -2.46
C ASP A 322 4.07 13.12 -2.85
N PRO A 323 5.01 12.24 -3.21
CA PRO A 323 4.69 10.92 -3.72
C PRO A 323 4.18 9.97 -2.63
N ILE A 324 3.45 8.94 -3.05
CA ILE A 324 3.36 7.68 -2.30
C ILE A 324 4.55 6.82 -2.69
N TYR A 325 5.21 6.21 -1.71
CA TYR A 325 6.46 5.50 -1.91
C TYR A 325 6.53 4.21 -1.09
N ILE A 326 7.30 3.25 -1.59
CA ILE A 326 7.83 2.17 -0.75
C ILE A 326 9.02 2.75 0.02
N GLY A 327 8.95 2.71 1.34
CA GLY A 327 10.00 3.17 2.24
C GLY A 327 10.26 2.13 3.31
N THR A 328 10.82 2.54 4.43
CA THR A 328 11.11 1.64 5.55
C THR A 328 10.26 1.96 6.78
N ILE A 329 10.13 0.98 7.67
CA ILE A 329 9.53 1.20 8.98
C ILE A 329 10.29 2.26 9.81
N HIS A 330 11.55 2.53 9.48
CA HIS A 330 12.42 3.49 10.17
C HIS A 330 12.36 4.91 9.59
N ASP A 331 11.67 5.13 8.47
CA ASP A 331 11.44 6.48 7.95
C ASP A 331 10.74 7.35 9.02
N PRO A 332 10.81 8.68 8.95
CA PRO A 332 10.11 9.55 9.89
C PRO A 332 8.63 9.19 10.07
N PRO A 333 8.05 9.36 11.27
CA PRO A 333 6.60 9.25 11.45
C PRO A 333 5.90 10.42 10.78
N TYR A 334 4.68 10.19 10.32
CA TYR A 334 3.81 11.24 9.81
C TYR A 334 3.43 12.20 10.95
N ASP A 335 3.36 13.51 10.68
CA ASP A 335 3.05 14.49 11.71
C ASP A 335 1.56 14.45 12.08
N GLU A 336 1.26 13.94 13.28
CA GLU A 336 -0.12 13.72 13.74
C GLU A 336 -0.90 14.99 14.06
N ARG A 337 -0.25 16.16 13.98
CA ARG A 337 -0.93 17.46 14.08
C ARG A 337 -1.67 17.84 12.79
N LEU A 338 -1.41 17.13 11.69
CA LEU A 338 -2.11 17.30 10.42
C LEU A 338 -3.26 16.29 10.28
N ASN A 339 -4.38 16.74 9.73
CA ASN A 339 -5.61 15.97 9.56
C ASN A 339 -6.12 16.05 8.11
N TRP A 340 -7.08 15.21 7.76
CA TRP A 340 -7.59 15.11 6.38
C TRP A 340 -8.35 16.35 5.90
N GLU A 341 -9.11 16.98 6.81
CA GLU A 341 -9.85 18.22 6.53
C GLU A 341 -8.90 19.36 6.14
N GLY A 342 -7.75 19.44 6.81
CA GLY A 342 -6.70 20.41 6.60
C GLY A 342 -5.95 20.30 5.29
N MET A 343 -6.07 19.17 4.57
CA MET A 343 -5.27 18.83 3.40
C MET A 343 -3.75 18.87 3.70
N SER A 344 -2.91 18.67 2.67
CA SER A 344 -1.44 18.73 2.79
C SER A 344 -0.86 17.80 3.87
N ASP A 345 -1.59 16.76 4.26
CA ASP A 345 -1.31 15.88 5.40
C ASP A 345 -0.06 15.00 5.20
N LYS A 346 0.35 14.80 3.94
CA LYS A 346 1.55 14.05 3.54
C LYS A 346 2.75 14.96 3.21
N MET A 347 2.52 16.22 2.86
CA MET A 347 3.56 17.13 2.32
C MET A 347 4.78 17.29 3.25
N ILE A 348 4.53 17.37 4.56
CA ILE A 348 5.57 17.50 5.58
C ILE A 348 6.43 16.22 5.70
N GLN A 349 5.86 15.04 5.42
CA GLN A 349 6.59 13.78 5.41
C GLN A 349 7.65 13.78 4.31
N SER A 350 7.26 14.13 3.10
CA SER A 350 8.16 14.22 1.94
C SER A 350 9.25 15.29 2.17
N PHE A 351 8.91 16.40 2.82
CA PHE A 351 9.90 17.40 3.24
C PHE A 351 10.92 16.85 4.24
N ALA A 352 10.50 16.08 5.23
CA ALA A 352 11.40 15.43 6.20
C ALA A 352 12.45 14.55 5.51
N LEU A 353 12.00 13.71 4.57
CA LEU A 353 12.88 12.84 3.79
C LEU A 353 13.91 13.66 3.00
N CYS A 354 13.48 14.78 2.41
CA CYS A 354 14.40 15.68 1.71
C CYS A 354 15.48 16.24 2.64
N LEU A 355 15.08 16.78 3.81
CA LEU A 355 16.02 17.32 4.79
C LEU A 355 17.02 16.27 5.31
N MET A 356 16.56 15.02 5.45
CA MET A 356 17.40 13.87 5.81
C MET A 356 18.27 13.34 4.65
N GLY A 357 18.26 14.00 3.49
CA GLY A 357 19.12 13.67 2.36
C GLY A 357 18.69 12.43 1.58
N TYR A 358 17.43 11.97 1.71
CA TYR A 358 16.96 10.77 1.01
C TYR A 358 17.09 10.89 -0.51
N SER A 359 17.32 9.75 -1.14
CA SER A 359 17.25 9.58 -2.60
C SER A 359 15.91 8.95 -2.98
N PHE A 360 15.29 9.50 -4.02
CA PHE A 360 13.99 9.11 -4.54
C PHE A 360 14.22 8.30 -5.83
N ASN A 361 14.02 6.98 -5.74
CA ASN A 361 14.28 6.03 -6.81
C ASN A 361 12.95 5.63 -7.47
N THR A 362 12.48 6.41 -8.43
CA THR A 362 11.21 6.16 -9.13
C THR A 362 11.28 4.79 -9.81
N LEU A 363 10.25 3.97 -9.60
CA LEU A 363 10.19 2.63 -10.17
C LEU A 363 9.51 2.62 -11.54
N ASP A 364 10.03 1.81 -12.46
CA ASP A 364 9.34 1.44 -13.68
C ASP A 364 8.43 0.23 -13.45
N ASN A 365 7.37 0.11 -14.24
CA ASN A 365 6.37 -0.98 -14.17
C ASN A 365 5.68 -1.16 -12.80
N ALA A 366 5.83 -0.18 -11.91
CA ALA A 366 5.20 -0.13 -10.59
C ALA A 366 4.48 1.21 -10.44
N PHE A 367 3.16 1.16 -10.27
CA PHE A 367 2.31 2.34 -10.15
C PHE A 367 1.11 2.05 -9.24
N LEU A 368 0.40 3.12 -8.86
CA LEU A 368 -0.85 3.06 -8.12
C LEU A 368 -1.99 3.58 -8.98
N VAL A 369 -3.18 3.00 -8.80
CA VAL A 369 -4.41 3.46 -9.43
C VAL A 369 -5.42 3.85 -8.37
N HIS A 370 -5.92 5.08 -8.47
CA HIS A 370 -6.98 5.58 -7.62
C HIS A 370 -8.37 5.20 -8.16
N LYS A 371 -9.22 4.61 -7.30
CA LYS A 371 -10.65 4.33 -7.51
C LYS A 371 -11.44 5.20 -6.51
N PRO A 372 -12.66 5.75 -6.77
CA PRO A 372 -13.73 5.28 -7.67
C PRO A 372 -13.72 5.83 -9.09
N GLY A 373 -12.90 6.83 -9.41
CA GLY A 373 -12.96 7.49 -10.71
C GLY A 373 -12.03 8.67 -10.81
N ILE A 374 -12.04 9.32 -11.98
CA ILE A 374 -11.38 10.61 -12.20
C ILE A 374 -12.03 11.68 -11.33
N ASN A 375 -11.25 12.26 -10.44
CA ASN A 375 -11.72 13.28 -9.52
C ASN A 375 -11.69 14.64 -10.22
N ARG A 376 -12.87 15.19 -10.50
CA ARG A 376 -13.04 16.52 -11.11
C ARG A 376 -12.89 17.67 -10.10
N GLY A 377 -12.60 17.36 -8.84
CA GLY A 377 -12.58 18.31 -7.75
C GLY A 377 -13.98 18.70 -7.29
N HIS A 378 -14.07 19.17 -6.05
CA HIS A 378 -15.28 19.78 -5.51
C HIS A 378 -14.89 20.96 -4.62
N THR A 379 -15.56 22.09 -4.82
CA THR A 379 -15.28 23.30 -4.06
C THR A 379 -16.06 23.30 -2.75
N ASP A 380 -15.38 22.99 -1.66
CA ASP A 380 -15.88 23.17 -0.30
C ASP A 380 -15.19 24.40 0.34
N HIS A 381 -15.91 25.52 0.42
CA HIS A 381 -15.36 26.77 0.98
C HIS A 381 -14.97 26.66 2.46
N ALA A 382 -15.64 25.83 3.25
CA ALA A 382 -15.28 25.65 4.65
C ALA A 382 -13.96 24.89 4.75
N ARG A 383 -13.84 23.80 3.99
CA ARG A 383 -12.61 23.01 3.91
C ARG A 383 -11.43 23.81 3.37
N LEU A 384 -11.62 24.60 2.31
CA LEU A 384 -10.57 25.45 1.74
C LEU A 384 -10.07 26.52 2.74
N ARG A 385 -10.97 27.12 3.53
CA ARG A 385 -10.58 28.06 4.60
C ARG A 385 -9.76 27.37 5.68
N PHE A 386 -10.13 26.14 6.06
CA PHE A 386 -9.36 25.38 7.03
C PHE A 386 -7.98 24.99 6.48
N ALA A 387 -7.92 24.49 5.25
CA ALA A 387 -6.67 24.18 4.57
C ALA A 387 -5.74 25.40 4.45
N ALA A 388 -6.28 26.60 4.22
CA ALA A 388 -5.48 27.82 4.21
C ALA A 388 -4.82 28.11 5.58
N ARG A 389 -5.52 27.88 6.69
CA ARG A 389 -4.97 28.01 8.05
C ARG A 389 -3.88 26.98 8.31
N ILE A 390 -4.10 25.73 7.91
CA ILE A 390 -3.10 24.66 8.02
C ILE A 390 -1.85 24.99 7.19
N ASN A 391 -2.01 25.45 5.95
CA ASN A 391 -0.88 25.87 5.11
C ASN A 391 -0.11 27.07 5.71
N GLN A 392 -0.78 27.97 6.43
CA GLN A 392 -0.11 29.03 7.19
C GLN A 392 0.70 28.47 8.36
N LEU A 393 0.16 27.50 9.10
CA LEU A 393 0.91 26.79 10.15
C LEU A 393 2.11 26.05 9.58
N ILE A 394 1.94 25.39 8.42
CA ILE A 394 3.03 24.68 7.74
C ILE A 394 4.19 25.64 7.44
N ARG A 395 3.90 26.78 6.80
CA ARG A 395 4.92 27.78 6.46
C ARG A 395 5.58 28.40 7.68
N ASN A 396 4.77 28.84 8.66
CA ASN A 396 5.28 29.67 9.75
C ASN A 396 5.85 28.89 10.93
N ARG A 397 5.46 27.61 11.07
CA ARG A 397 5.81 26.79 12.23
C ARG A 397 6.46 25.47 11.83
N PHE A 398 5.78 24.63 11.07
CA PHE A 398 6.30 23.27 10.77
C PHE A 398 7.61 23.35 9.98
N THR A 399 7.72 24.28 9.03
CA THR A 399 8.95 24.48 8.27
C THR A 399 10.14 24.75 9.20
N VAL A 400 9.98 25.65 10.17
CA VAL A 400 11.03 25.99 11.15
C VAL A 400 11.33 24.81 12.06
N GLU A 401 10.31 24.15 12.61
CA GLU A 401 10.48 22.98 13.48
C GLU A 401 11.19 21.82 12.76
N TYR A 402 10.86 21.57 11.50
CA TYR A 402 11.46 20.49 10.71
C TYR A 402 12.90 20.81 10.33
N LEU A 403 13.22 22.06 10.00
CA LEU A 403 14.59 22.52 9.79
C LEU A 403 15.44 22.38 11.07
N GLN A 404 14.87 22.67 12.23
CA GLN A 404 15.55 22.46 13.51
C GLN A 404 15.73 20.97 13.83
N LYS A 405 14.73 20.14 13.53
CA LYS A 405 14.73 18.71 13.87
C LYS A 405 15.61 17.87 12.95
N TYR A 406 15.58 18.10 11.65
CA TYR A 406 16.26 17.27 10.65
C TYR A 406 17.45 17.97 9.98
N GLY A 407 17.69 19.25 10.31
CA GLY A 407 18.73 20.06 9.70
C GLY A 407 18.28 20.70 8.37
N TYR A 408 19.22 21.39 7.74
CA TYR A 408 19.03 22.02 6.44
C TYR A 408 19.72 21.22 5.35
N HIS A 409 19.03 20.98 4.24
CA HIS A 409 19.61 20.42 3.03
C HIS A 409 19.25 21.31 1.84
N PHE A 410 20.25 21.70 1.04
CA PHE A 410 20.04 22.56 -0.12
C PHE A 410 19.04 21.93 -1.10
N GLY A 411 18.14 22.76 -1.64
CA GLY A 411 17.08 22.35 -2.58
C GLY A 411 15.80 21.83 -1.92
N CYS A 412 15.77 21.62 -0.61
CA CYS A 412 14.56 21.20 0.11
C CYS A 412 13.69 22.41 0.46
N THR A 413 12.57 22.55 -0.25
CA THR A 413 11.59 23.64 -0.04
C THR A 413 10.19 23.08 0.17
N LEU A 414 9.34 23.79 0.90
CA LEU A 414 7.92 23.47 1.09
C LEU A 414 7.00 24.36 0.27
#